data_AF-A0A4D4MDN0-F1
#
_entry.id   AF-A0A4D4MDN0-F1
#
_cell.length_a   1.000
_cell.length_b   1.000
_cell.length_c   1.000
_cell.angle_alpha   90.00
_cell.angle_beta   90.00
_cell.angle_gamma   90.00
#
_symmetry.space_group_name_H-M   'P 1'
#
loop_
_entity.id
_entity.type
_entity.pdbx_description
1 polymer ?
#
loop_
_entity_poly.entity_id
_entity_poly.type
_entity_poly.pdbx_seq_one_letter_code
_entity_poly.pdbx_strand_id
1 'polypeptide(L)'
;MLDELVSAAAAAGGSAVVQAAGTDLWNGFRGRVAEWFGRGDAVRESRELERLDRSASELSTAGQDEVERLRVRHEAVWQSRIETLLEDLDGVERDQAVAELSKLMAQARP
;
A
#
# COMPACT_ATOMS: atom_id res chain seq x y z
N MET A 1 -4.83 6.03 20.33
CA MET A 1 -4.85 6.95 19.18
C MET A 1 -3.58 6.73 18.42
N LEU A 2 -3.68 6.51 17.11
CA LEU A 2 -2.51 6.46 16.24
C LEU A 2 -1.79 7.80 16.24
N ASP A 3 -0.46 7.75 16.13
CA ASP A 3 0.33 8.95 15.86
C ASP A 3 -0.12 9.57 14.54
N GLU A 4 -0.25 10.90 14.49
CA GLU A 4 -0.70 11.63 13.31
C GLU A 4 0.22 11.38 12.09
N LEU A 5 1.51 11.18 12.34
CA LEU A 5 2.50 10.82 11.32
C LEU A 5 2.23 9.42 10.75
N VAL A 6 1.83 8.47 11.59
CA VAL A 6 1.51 7.09 11.19
C VAL A 6 0.25 7.08 10.32
N SER A 7 -0.81 7.78 10.73
CA SER A 7 -2.03 7.92 9.94
C SER A 7 -1.78 8.60 8.60
N ALA A 8 -0.97 9.66 8.57
CA ALA A 8 -0.61 10.34 7.33
C ALA A 8 0.20 9.45 6.38
N ALA A 9 1.16 8.69 6.90
CA ALA A 9 1.94 7.73 6.11
C ALA A 9 1.06 6.62 5.54
N ALA A 10 0.11 6.12 6.32
CA ALA A 10 -0.83 5.09 5.88
C ALA A 10 -1.77 5.59 4.78
N ALA A 11 -2.35 6.77 4.94
CA ALA A 11 -3.20 7.39 3.92
C ALA A 11 -2.43 7.62 2.60
N ALA A 12 -1.21 8.15 2.70
CA ALA A 12 -0.35 8.34 1.54
C ALA A 12 0.02 7.01 0.88
N GLY A 13 0.24 5.95 1.66
CA GLY A 13 0.54 4.61 1.15
C GLY A 13 -0.63 3.99 0.41
N GLY A 14 -1.84 4.15 0.94
CA GLY A 14 -3.08 3.73 0.27
C GLY A 14 -3.25 4.40 -1.09
N SER A 15 -3.02 5.72 -1.16
CA SER A 15 -3.08 6.44 -2.43
C SER A 15 -1.96 6.02 -3.40
N ALA A 16 -0.73 5.82 -2.92
CA ALA A 16 0.38 5.36 -3.75
C ALA A 16 0.11 4.00 -4.42
N VAL A 17 -0.53 3.06 -3.71
CA VAL A 17 -0.94 1.77 -4.30
C VAL A 17 -1.92 1.97 -5.45
N VAL A 18 -2.94 2.79 -5.26
CA VAL A 18 -3.98 3.04 -6.27
C VAL A 18 -3.45 3.86 -7.45
N GLN A 19 -2.55 4.81 -7.22
CA GLN A 19 -1.91 5.60 -8.27
C GLN A 19 -0.95 4.76 -9.13
N ALA A 20 -0.16 3.90 -8.50
CA ALA A 20 0.72 2.99 -9.23
C ALA A 20 -0.08 1.92 -10.00
N ALA A 21 -1.20 1.45 -9.43
CA ALA A 21 -2.10 0.50 -10.06
C ALA A 21 -2.72 1.09 -11.34
N GLY A 22 -2.34 0.51 -12.49
CA GLY A 22 -2.74 1.01 -13.81
C GLY A 22 -1.65 1.81 -14.54
N THR A 23 -0.45 1.91 -13.96
CA THR A 23 0.74 2.47 -14.61
C THR A 23 1.79 1.39 -14.87
N ASP A 24 2.76 1.69 -15.73
CA ASP A 24 3.90 0.81 -15.99
C ASP A 24 4.80 0.60 -14.76
N LEU A 25 4.71 1.49 -13.76
CA LEU A 25 5.46 1.39 -12.50
C LEU A 25 4.95 0.26 -11.60
N TRP A 26 3.74 -0.24 -11.83
CA TRP A 26 3.06 -1.20 -10.96
C TRP A 26 3.91 -2.44 -10.66
N ASN A 27 4.51 -3.03 -11.69
CA ASN A 27 5.25 -4.29 -11.55
C ASN A 27 6.44 -4.19 -10.60
N GLY A 28 7.16 -3.06 -10.61
CA GLY A 28 8.26 -2.82 -9.68
C GLY A 28 7.77 -2.40 -8.30
N PHE A 29 6.72 -1.58 -8.25
CA PHE A 29 6.20 -1.06 -6.99
C PHE A 29 5.55 -2.13 -6.11
N ARG A 30 4.69 -2.98 -6.69
CA ARG A 30 3.93 -4.01 -5.95
C ARG A 30 4.82 -5.00 -5.20
N GLY A 31 5.95 -5.40 -5.79
CA GLY A 31 6.90 -6.32 -5.17
C GLY A 31 7.52 -5.70 -3.92
N ARG A 32 8.00 -4.46 -4.02
CA ARG A 32 8.61 -3.77 -2.86
C ARG A 32 7.62 -3.47 -1.74
N VAL A 33 6.36 -3.18 -2.07
CA VAL A 33 5.31 -3.02 -1.05
C VAL A 33 4.99 -4.36 -0.38
N ALA A 34 4.92 -5.45 -1.14
CA ALA A 34 4.72 -6.79 -0.58
C ALA A 34 5.88 -7.20 0.35
N GLU A 35 7.13 -6.96 -0.05
CA GLU A 35 8.32 -7.19 0.78
C GLU A 35 8.26 -6.38 2.08
N TRP A 36 7.88 -5.09 1.98
CA TRP A 36 7.72 -4.21 3.12
C TRP A 36 6.64 -4.70 4.10
N PHE A 37 5.50 -5.19 3.59
CA PHE A 37 4.50 -5.84 4.43
C PHE A 37 4.99 -7.17 5.01
N GLY A 38 5.75 -7.93 4.23
CA GLY A 38 6.27 -9.24 4.60
C GLY A 38 7.22 -9.18 5.79
N ARG A 39 8.01 -8.10 5.92
CA ARG A 39 9.02 -7.93 6.98
C ARG A 39 9.95 -9.15 7.09
N GLY A 40 10.27 -9.77 5.96
CA GLY A 40 11.08 -11.00 5.87
C GLY A 40 10.31 -12.32 5.95
N ASP A 41 8.99 -12.29 6.18
CA ASP A 41 8.11 -13.46 6.09
C ASP A 41 7.58 -13.62 4.65
N ALA A 42 8.08 -14.64 3.97
CA ALA A 42 7.72 -14.96 2.58
C ALA A 42 6.24 -15.34 2.40
N VAL A 43 5.61 -15.95 3.41
CA VAL A 43 4.18 -16.30 3.35
C VAL A 43 3.33 -15.04 3.44
N ARG A 44 3.72 -14.11 4.32
CA ARG A 44 3.05 -12.81 4.44
C ARG A 44 3.23 -11.97 3.19
N GLU A 45 4.44 -11.90 2.66
CA GLU A 45 4.76 -11.21 1.41
C GLU A 45 3.88 -11.71 0.25
N SER A 46 3.86 -13.03 0.01
CA SER A 46 3.05 -13.61 -1.07
C SER A 46 1.56 -13.28 -0.93
N ARG A 47 1.02 -13.30 0.30
CA ARG A 47 -0.39 -12.98 0.55
C ARG A 47 -0.71 -11.53 0.26
N GLU A 48 0.18 -10.60 0.60
CA GLU A 48 -0.05 -9.18 0.30
C GLU A 48 0.17 -8.89 -1.18
N LEU A 49 1.11 -9.55 -1.85
CA LEU A 49 1.30 -9.46 -3.29
C LEU A 49 0.03 -9.89 -4.06
N GLU A 50 -0.58 -11.01 -3.69
CA GLU A 50 -1.85 -11.46 -4.29
C GLU A 50 -2.99 -10.45 -4.11
N ARG A 51 -3.03 -9.75 -2.98
CA ARG A 51 -4.05 -8.73 -2.70
C ARG A 51 -3.80 -7.45 -3.49
N LEU A 52 -2.53 -7.05 -3.61
CA LEU A 52 -2.10 -5.94 -4.46
C LEU A 52 -2.53 -6.23 -5.91
N ASP A 53 -2.20 -7.41 -6.43
CA ASP A 53 -2.54 -7.81 -7.80
C ASP A 53 -4.06 -7.85 -8.03
N ARG A 54 -4.83 -8.35 -7.06
CA ARG A 54 -6.30 -8.30 -7.13
C ARG A 54 -6.83 -6.87 -7.19
N SER A 55 -6.30 -5.98 -6.34
CA SER A 55 -6.71 -4.56 -6.33
C SER A 55 -6.41 -3.88 -7.66
N ALA A 56 -5.22 -4.12 -8.22
CA ALA A 56 -4.84 -3.58 -9.52
C ALA A 56 -5.70 -4.16 -10.65
N SER A 57 -6.01 -5.46 -10.62
CA SER A 57 -6.93 -6.09 -11.57
C SER A 57 -8.31 -5.44 -11.51
N GLU A 58 -8.91 -5.32 -10.32
CA GLU A 58 -10.24 -4.72 -10.13
C GLU A 58 -10.28 -3.27 -10.66
N LEU A 59 -9.25 -2.47 -10.37
CA LEU A 59 -9.11 -1.10 -10.87
C LEU A 59 -8.95 -1.03 -12.39
N SER A 60 -8.20 -1.96 -12.99
CA SER A 60 -7.96 -1.98 -14.45
C SER A 60 -9.17 -2.44 -15.26
N THR A 61 -10.03 -3.28 -14.66
CA THR A 61 -11.24 -3.80 -15.33
C THR A 61 -12.46 -2.93 -15.11
N ALA A 62 -12.39 -1.97 -14.19
CA ALA A 62 -13.50 -1.10 -13.84
C ALA A 62 -13.93 -0.23 -15.03
N GLY A 63 -15.24 -0.04 -15.18
CA GLY A 63 -15.79 0.95 -16.10
C GLY A 63 -15.44 2.38 -15.66
N GLN A 64 -15.46 3.33 -16.60
CA GLN A 64 -15.11 4.73 -16.34
C GLN A 64 -15.95 5.38 -15.22
N ASP A 65 -17.21 4.97 -15.06
CA ASP A 65 -18.12 5.48 -14.02
C ASP A 65 -17.93 4.81 -12.64
N GLU A 66 -17.16 3.72 -12.58
CA GLU A 66 -16.94 2.92 -11.37
C GLU A 66 -15.52 3.06 -10.83
N VAL A 67 -14.54 3.30 -11.71
CA VAL A 67 -13.12 3.30 -11.35
C VAL A 67 -12.81 4.28 -10.22
N GLU A 68 -13.41 5.48 -10.22
CA GLU A 68 -13.14 6.47 -9.17
C GLU A 68 -13.69 6.04 -7.80
N ARG A 69 -14.86 5.38 -7.76
CA ARG A 69 -15.37 4.81 -6.51
C ARG A 69 -14.51 3.66 -6.02
N LEU A 70 -14.02 2.82 -6.94
CA LEU A 70 -13.11 1.73 -6.60
C LEU A 70 -11.77 2.26 -6.10
N ARG A 71 -11.24 3.33 -6.68
CA ARG A 71 -10.03 4.00 -6.20
C ARG A 71 -10.15 4.38 -4.74
N VAL A 72 -11.15 5.19 -4.38
CA VAL A 72 -11.38 5.61 -2.98
C VAL A 72 -11.53 4.40 -2.04
N ARG A 73 -12.24 3.35 -2.49
CA ARG A 73 -12.39 2.11 -1.70
C ARG A 73 -11.04 1.43 -1.47
N HIS A 74 -10.24 1.26 -2.52
CA HIS A 74 -8.94 0.60 -2.42
C HIS A 74 -7.94 1.45 -1.63
N GLU A 75 -7.96 2.78 -1.74
CA GLU A 75 -7.15 3.68 -0.90
C GLU A 75 -7.44 3.44 0.58
N ALA A 76 -8.72 3.43 0.98
CA ALA A 76 -9.12 3.19 2.37
C ALA A 76 -8.74 1.77 2.85
N VAL A 77 -8.90 0.76 2.00
CA VAL A 77 -8.51 -0.62 2.32
C VAL A 77 -7.01 -0.72 2.57
N TRP A 78 -6.19 -0.11 1.70
CA TRP A 78 -4.74 -0.16 1.84
C TRP A 78 -4.23 0.71 2.99
N GLN A 79 -4.82 1.87 3.22
CA GLN A 79 -4.56 2.69 4.41
C GLN A 79 -4.78 1.85 5.68
N SER A 80 -5.96 1.23 5.83
CA SER A 80 -6.26 0.44 7.03
C SER A 80 -5.30 -0.73 7.23
N ARG A 81 -4.88 -1.41 6.15
CA ARG A 81 -3.87 -2.49 6.24
C ARG A 81 -2.52 -1.98 6.71
N ILE A 82 -2.10 -0.82 6.22
CA ILE A 82 -0.85 -0.17 6.64
C ILE A 82 -0.94 0.22 8.11
N GLU A 83 -2.05 0.83 8.54
CA GLU A 83 -2.30 1.15 9.95
C GLU A 83 -2.19 -0.10 10.83
N THR A 84 -2.88 -1.19 10.48
CA THR A 84 -2.82 -2.45 11.25
C THR A 84 -1.40 -2.98 11.36
N LEU A 85 -0.62 -2.99 10.27
CA LEU A 85 0.78 -3.41 10.35
C LEU A 85 1.57 -2.50 11.31
N LEU A 86 1.44 -1.18 11.19
CA LEU A 86 2.22 -0.24 11.98
C LEU A 86 1.82 -0.26 13.47
N GLU A 87 0.56 -0.55 13.79
CA GLU A 87 0.08 -0.73 15.17
C GLU A 87 0.71 -1.94 15.85
N ASP A 88 0.93 -3.03 15.10
CA ASP A 88 1.52 -4.27 15.62
C ASP A 88 3.03 -4.17 15.89
N LEU A 89 3.71 -3.17 15.30
CA LEU A 89 5.14 -2.94 15.47
C LEU A 89 5.45 -2.15 16.74
N ASP A 90 6.64 -2.41 17.31
CA ASP A 90 7.17 -1.55 18.38
C ASP A 90 7.57 -0.15 17.85
N GLY A 91 7.87 0.79 18.75
CA GLY A 91 8.15 2.17 18.35
C GLY A 91 9.32 2.33 17.37
N VAL A 92 10.40 1.56 17.56
CA VAL A 92 11.59 1.67 16.70
C VAL A 92 11.33 1.01 15.34
N GLU A 93 10.71 -0.17 15.35
CA GLU A 93 10.33 -0.88 14.13
C GLU A 93 9.30 -0.09 13.31
N ARG A 94 8.34 0.54 13.99
CA ARG A 94 7.33 1.40 13.38
C ARG A 94 7.95 2.60 12.68
N ASP A 95 8.86 3.31 13.35
CA ASP A 95 9.54 4.48 12.76
C ASP A 95 10.34 4.09 11.51
N GLN A 96 11.04 2.95 11.56
CA GLN A 96 11.74 2.40 10.41
C GLN A 96 10.77 2.03 9.28
N ALA A 97 9.67 1.36 9.60
CA ALA A 97 8.66 0.99 8.62
C ALA A 97 8.01 2.21 7.96
N VAL A 98 7.72 3.28 8.72
CA VAL A 98 7.20 4.55 8.17
C VAL A 98 8.22 5.21 7.24
N ALA A 99 9.51 5.21 7.61
CA ALA A 99 10.56 5.78 6.76
C ALA A 99 10.75 4.98 5.46
N GLU A 100 10.68 3.66 5.52
CA GLU A 100 10.71 2.77 4.35
C GLU A 100 9.50 2.99 3.45
N LEU A 101 8.29 3.04 4.02
CA LEU A 101 7.06 3.31 3.29
C LEU A 101 7.14 4.65 2.56
N SER A 102 7.67 5.68 3.22
CA SER A 102 7.89 7.01 2.63
C SER A 102 8.79 6.96 1.39
N LYS A 103 9.87 6.16 1.44
CA LYS A 103 10.75 5.95 0.28
C LYS A 103 10.06 5.17 -0.84
N LEU A 104 9.19 4.23 -0.52
CA LEU A 104 8.42 3.47 -1.50
C LEU A 104 7.41 4.37 -2.23
N MET A 105 6.69 5.21 -1.50
CA MET A 105 5.70 6.14 -2.07
C MET A 105 6.33 7.14 -3.04
N ALA A 106 7.58 7.57 -2.79
CA ALA A 106 8.30 8.43 -3.71
C ALA A 106 8.55 7.78 -5.09
N GLN A 107 8.52 6.45 -5.17
CA GLN A 107 8.74 5.67 -6.40
C GLN A 107 7.43 5.33 -7.13
N ALA A 108 6.27 5.60 -6.51
CA ALA A 108 4.95 5.35 -7.09
C ALA A 108 4.48 6.47 -8.01
N ARG A 109 5.16 7.63 -7.99
CA ARG A 109 4.81 8.80 -8.79
C ARG A 109 5.58 8.77 -10.11
N PRO A 110 4.93 9.00 -11.27
CA PRO A 110 5.60 9.13 -12.56
C PRO A 110 6.45 10.40 -12.68
#